data_AF-A0A0D6JBL7-F1
#
_entry.id   AF-A0A0D6JBL7-F1
#
_cell.length_a   1.000
_cell.length_b   1.000
_cell.length_c   1.000
_cell.angle_alpha   90.00
_cell.angle_beta   90.00
_cell.angle_gamma   90.00
#
_symmetry.space_group_name_H-M   'P 1'
#
loop_
_entity.id
_entity.type
_entity.pdbx_description
1 polymer ?
#
loop_
_entity_poly.entity_id
_entity_poly.type
_entity_poly.pdbx_seq_one_letter_code
_entity_poly.pdbx_strand_id
1 'polypeptide(L)'
;MAEPHVITALAKKRAELSGDIERTQIELRKMILDLERLDATLLMFDPDYEIASIKPKAFRPPEDWSKRGEMTRLILGILRKATEPLTSRDIATQLVLERALDRHDAKLLRLMTKRVGVALRGQRDKGVTVSTIGPGQCVLWRLMIRP
;
A
#
# COMPACT_ATOMS: atom_id res chain seq x y z
N MET A 1 -22.20 23.52 11.27
CA MET A 1 -23.11 22.40 10.99
C MET A 1 -22.48 21.60 9.86
N ALA A 2 -22.29 20.28 10.00
CA ALA A 2 -21.72 19.47 8.92
C ALA A 2 -22.63 19.57 7.69
N GLU A 3 -22.07 19.89 6.52
CA GLU A 3 -22.86 20.03 5.29
C GLU A 3 -23.60 18.70 4.99
N PRO A 4 -24.91 18.73 4.68
CA PRO A 4 -25.72 17.53 4.42
C PRO A 4 -25.12 16.56 3.38
N HIS A 5 -24.32 17.09 2.46
CA HIS A 5 -23.60 16.33 1.45
C HIS A 5 -22.50 15.43 2.04
N VAL A 6 -21.82 15.87 3.11
CA VAL A 6 -20.78 15.08 3.78
C VAL A 6 -21.41 13.90 4.52
N ILE A 7 -22.52 14.13 5.21
CA ILE A 7 -23.25 13.07 5.93
C ILE A 7 -23.76 12.01 4.94
N THR A 8 -24.36 12.45 3.82
CA THR A 8 -24.85 11.54 2.77
C THR A 8 -23.72 10.73 2.15
N ALA A 9 -22.58 11.35 1.84
CA ALA A 9 -21.42 10.66 1.28
C ALA A 9 -20.83 9.62 2.24
N LEU A 10 -20.73 9.96 3.54
CA LEU A 10 -20.26 9.04 4.58
C LEU A 10 -21.23 7.88 4.79
N ALA A 11 -22.54 8.15 4.81
CA ALA A 11 -23.58 7.12 4.92
C ALA A 11 -23.51 6.12 3.76
N LYS A 12 -23.36 6.62 2.51
CA LYS A 12 -23.14 5.77 1.33
C LYS A 12 -21.88 4.92 1.48
N LYS A 13 -20.76 5.53 1.91
CA LYS A 13 -19.52 4.78 2.07
C LYS A 13 -19.60 3.70 3.16
N ARG A 14 -20.32 3.98 4.25
CA ARG A 14 -20.61 3.00 5.30
C ARG A 14 -21.41 1.83 4.75
N ALA A 15 -22.46 2.08 3.96
CA ALA A 15 -23.28 1.02 3.37
C ALA A 15 -22.47 0.13 2.42
N GLU A 16 -21.61 0.72 1.58
CA GLU A 16 -20.66 -0.04 0.74
C GLU A 16 -19.77 -0.96 1.59
N LEU A 17 -19.15 -0.41 2.65
CA LEU A 17 -18.27 -1.18 3.54
C LEU A 17 -19.03 -2.30 4.27
N SER A 18 -20.27 -2.06 4.70
CA SER A 18 -21.11 -3.09 5.31
C SER A 18 -21.38 -4.25 4.35
N GLY A 19 -21.72 -3.98 3.09
CA GLY A 19 -21.91 -5.02 2.09
C GLY A 19 -20.63 -5.78 1.74
N ASP A 20 -19.49 -5.08 1.69
CA ASP A 20 -18.19 -5.73 1.49
C ASP A 20 -17.84 -6.68 2.65
N ILE A 21 -18.08 -6.26 3.89
CA ILE A 21 -17.87 -7.10 5.08
C ILE A 21 -18.74 -8.36 5.02
N GLU A 22 -20.03 -8.21 4.72
CA GLU A 22 -20.97 -9.34 4.65
C GLU A 22 -20.55 -10.35 3.58
N ARG A 23 -20.21 -9.86 2.37
CA ARG A 23 -19.72 -10.69 1.28
C ARG A 23 -18.45 -11.46 1.67
N THR A 24 -17.47 -10.77 2.28
CA THR A 24 -16.24 -11.42 2.74
C THR A 24 -16.51 -12.47 3.82
N GLN A 25 -17.45 -12.24 4.74
CA GLN A 25 -17.82 -13.23 5.74
C GLN A 25 -18.48 -14.47 5.13
N ILE A 26 -19.29 -14.32 4.09
CA ILE A 26 -19.88 -15.46 3.34
C ILE A 26 -18.76 -16.29 2.70
N GLU A 27 -17.84 -15.65 1.99
CA GLU A 27 -16.72 -16.33 1.35
C GLU A 27 -15.81 -17.03 2.38
N LEU A 28 -15.54 -16.39 3.52
CA LEU A 28 -14.77 -17.00 4.60
C LEU A 28 -15.44 -18.28 5.12
N ARG A 29 -16.76 -18.24 5.38
CA ARG A 29 -17.50 -19.43 5.83
C ARG A 29 -17.43 -20.56 4.81
N LYS A 30 -17.53 -20.24 3.52
CA LYS A 30 -17.40 -21.23 2.45
C LYS A 30 -16.01 -21.88 2.44
N MET A 31 -14.94 -21.09 2.55
CA MET A 31 -13.57 -21.61 2.61
C MET A 31 -13.32 -22.51 3.83
N ILE A 32 -13.90 -22.17 4.99
CA ILE A 32 -13.82 -23.01 6.20
C ILE A 32 -14.49 -24.36 5.94
N LEU A 33 -15.70 -24.35 5.38
CA LEU A 33 -16.42 -25.59 5.08
C LEU A 33 -15.69 -26.46 4.04
N ASP A 34 -15.10 -25.83 3.02
CA ASP A 34 -14.30 -26.55 2.03
C ASP A 34 -13.02 -27.15 2.64
N LEU A 35 -12.40 -26.47 3.62
CA LEU A 35 -11.27 -27.02 4.37
C LEU A 35 -11.68 -28.23 5.21
N GLU A 36 -12.78 -28.14 5.97
CA GLU A 36 -13.31 -29.26 6.75
C GLU A 36 -13.63 -30.49 5.88
N ARG A 37 -14.16 -30.26 4.67
CA ARG A 37 -14.41 -31.34 3.70
C ARG A 37 -13.12 -32.00 3.22
N LEU A 38 -12.07 -31.22 2.96
CA LEU A 38 -10.77 -31.76 2.57
C LEU A 38 -10.17 -32.58 3.71
N ASP A 39 -10.23 -32.08 4.94
CA ASP A 39 -9.78 -32.77 6.14
C ASP A 39 -10.50 -34.11 6.34
N ALA A 40 -11.83 -34.13 6.22
CA ALA A 40 -12.62 -35.36 6.28
C ALA A 40 -12.26 -36.33 5.15
N THR A 41 -12.02 -35.82 3.94
CA THR A 41 -11.61 -36.64 2.79
C THR A 41 -10.23 -37.26 3.03
N LEU A 42 -9.26 -36.51 3.58
CA LEU A 42 -7.94 -37.04 3.92
C LEU A 42 -8.03 -38.22 4.89
N LEU A 43 -8.86 -38.09 5.94
CA LEU A 43 -9.06 -39.16 6.92
C LEU A 43 -9.79 -40.39 6.36
N MET A 44 -10.58 -40.23 5.29
CA MET A 44 -11.15 -41.38 4.59
C MET A 44 -10.09 -42.22 3.88
N PHE A 45 -8.97 -41.61 3.45
CA PHE A 45 -7.85 -42.31 2.81
C PHE A 45 -6.81 -42.80 3.82
N ASP A 46 -6.55 -42.03 4.86
CA ASP A 46 -5.60 -42.35 5.93
C ASP A 46 -6.16 -41.88 7.28
N PRO A 47 -6.82 -42.77 8.04
CA PRO A 47 -7.44 -42.43 9.32
C PRO A 47 -6.45 -41.95 10.39
N ASP A 48 -5.17 -42.31 10.27
CA ASP A 48 -4.13 -41.95 11.23
C ASP A 48 -3.36 -40.68 10.79
N TYR A 49 -3.77 -40.04 9.70
CA TYR A 49 -3.11 -38.85 9.16
C TYR A 49 -3.20 -37.66 10.12
N GLU A 50 -2.05 -37.09 10.49
CA GLU A 50 -1.98 -35.94 11.39
C GLU A 50 -2.29 -34.62 10.64
N ILE A 51 -3.58 -34.27 10.50
CA ILE A 51 -4.03 -33.03 9.82
C ILE A 51 -3.37 -31.78 10.42
N ALA A 52 -3.19 -31.76 11.75
CA ALA A 52 -2.57 -30.63 12.46
C ALA A 52 -1.13 -30.32 11.99
N SER A 53 -0.47 -31.28 11.34
CA SER A 53 0.86 -31.09 10.75
C SER A 53 0.85 -30.24 9.46
N ILE A 54 -0.31 -30.12 8.79
CA ILE A 54 -0.46 -29.34 7.54
C ILE A 54 -0.37 -27.85 7.87
N LYS A 55 0.77 -27.24 7.50
CA LYS A 55 0.96 -25.79 7.70
C LYS A 55 0.20 -25.00 6.63
N PRO A 56 -0.51 -23.92 7.01
CA PRO A 56 -1.08 -22.99 6.03
C PRO A 56 -0.02 -22.47 5.07
N LYS A 57 -0.34 -22.42 3.77
CA LYS A 57 0.54 -21.75 2.81
C LYS A 57 0.65 -20.28 3.20
N ALA A 58 1.88 -19.80 3.37
CA ALA A 58 2.12 -18.40 3.71
C ALA A 58 1.44 -17.48 2.68
N PHE A 59 0.62 -16.54 3.16
CA PHE A 59 0.10 -15.48 2.31
C PHE A 59 1.26 -14.67 1.75
N ARG A 60 1.48 -14.76 0.45
CA ARG A 60 2.39 -13.89 -0.29
C ARG A 60 1.52 -12.83 -0.97
N PRO A 61 1.60 -11.55 -0.58
CA PRO A 61 0.86 -10.50 -1.29
C PRO A 61 1.26 -10.51 -2.78
N PRO A 62 0.35 -10.16 -3.70
CA PRO A 62 0.68 -10.05 -5.13
C PRO A 62 1.89 -9.14 -5.35
N GLU A 63 2.70 -9.42 -6.38
CA GLU A 63 3.91 -8.62 -6.68
C GLU A 63 3.59 -7.12 -6.83
N ASP A 64 2.39 -6.79 -7.31
CA ASP A 64 1.88 -5.43 -7.49
C ASP A 64 1.48 -4.72 -6.20
N TRP A 65 1.28 -5.47 -5.11
CA TRP A 65 1.06 -4.88 -3.80
C TRP A 65 2.42 -4.37 -3.30
N SER A 66 2.85 -3.20 -3.82
CA SER A 66 4.09 -2.49 -3.49
C SER A 66 4.52 -2.87 -2.08
N LYS A 67 5.51 -3.77 -1.99
CA LYS A 67 5.90 -4.43 -0.73
C LYS A 67 5.97 -3.34 0.34
N ARG A 68 5.23 -3.47 1.45
CA ARG A 68 5.17 -2.41 2.47
C ARG A 68 6.61 -1.93 2.78
N GLY A 69 6.92 -0.68 2.44
CA GLY A 69 8.25 -0.08 2.60
C GLY A 69 9.15 -0.03 1.36
N GLU A 70 8.87 -0.74 0.25
CA GLU A 70 9.68 -0.71 -0.97
C GLU A 70 9.59 0.65 -1.68
N MET A 71 8.39 1.22 -1.81
CA MET A 71 8.22 2.58 -2.33
C MET A 71 8.96 3.60 -1.46
N THR A 72 8.87 3.47 -0.13
CA THR A 72 9.61 4.35 0.79
C THR A 72 11.11 4.15 0.66
N ARG A 73 11.60 2.91 0.52
CA ARG A 73 13.02 2.61 0.33
C ARG A 73 13.56 3.22 -0.96
N LEU A 74 12.80 3.15 -2.07
CA LEU A 74 13.16 3.79 -3.33
C LEU A 74 13.16 5.31 -3.20
N ILE A 75 12.12 5.91 -2.60
CA ILE A 75 12.06 7.36 -2.33
C ILE A 75 13.28 7.83 -1.54
N LEU A 76 13.64 7.11 -0.46
CA LEU A 76 14.81 7.44 0.35
C LEU A 76 16.12 7.18 -0.40
N GLY A 77 16.17 6.18 -1.27
CA GLY A 77 17.30 5.92 -2.16
C GLY A 77 17.52 7.05 -3.17
N ILE A 78 16.45 7.57 -3.77
CA ILE A 78 16.46 8.74 -4.64
C ILE A 78 16.98 9.96 -3.88
N LEU A 79 16.42 10.25 -2.70
CA LEU A 79 16.87 11.37 -1.87
C LEU A 79 18.33 11.23 -1.40
N ARG A 80 18.84 10.01 -1.21
CA ARG A 80 20.24 9.76 -0.85
C ARG A 80 21.20 10.09 -1.98
N LYS A 81 20.79 9.84 -3.23
CA LYS A 81 21.58 10.18 -4.43
C LYS A 81 21.46 11.66 -4.82
N ALA A 82 20.45 12.36 -4.31
CA ALA A 82 20.18 13.74 -4.67
C ALA A 82 21.19 14.71 -4.03
N THR A 83 21.88 15.48 -4.88
CA THR A 83 22.79 16.56 -4.46
C THR A 83 22.03 17.80 -3.96
N GLU A 84 20.79 17.97 -4.39
CA GLU A 84 19.90 19.08 -4.06
C GLU A 84 18.55 18.60 -3.51
N PRO A 85 17.79 19.45 -2.78
CA PRO A 85 16.44 19.10 -2.35
C PRO A 85 15.54 18.87 -3.57
N LEU A 86 14.70 17.85 -3.53
CA LEU A 86 13.83 17.49 -4.64
C LEU A 86 12.36 17.74 -4.33
N THR A 87 11.55 18.09 -5.33
CA THR A 87 10.10 18.13 -5.14
C THR A 87 9.51 16.72 -5.12
N SER A 88 8.29 16.56 -4.57
CA SER A 88 7.56 15.29 -4.67
C SER A 88 7.34 14.83 -6.12
N ARG A 89 7.30 15.77 -7.07
CA ARG A 89 7.12 15.48 -8.50
C ARG A 89 8.40 14.96 -9.12
N ASP A 90 9.55 15.53 -8.78
CA ASP A 90 10.85 15.06 -9.27
C ASP A 90 11.11 13.64 -8.80
N ILE A 91 10.88 13.38 -7.50
CA ILE A 91 11.01 12.06 -6.90
C ILE A 91 10.04 11.06 -7.55
N ALA A 92 8.79 11.46 -7.81
CA ALA A 92 7.82 10.59 -8.48
C ALA A 92 8.23 10.28 -9.93
N THR A 93 8.80 11.25 -10.65
CA THR A 93 9.28 11.07 -12.02
C THR A 93 10.42 10.06 -12.04
N GLN A 94 11.39 10.19 -11.14
CA GLN A 94 12.49 9.25 -11.00
C GLN A 94 12.01 7.86 -10.56
N LEU A 95 11.02 7.78 -9.66
CA LEU A 95 10.42 6.51 -9.22
C LEU A 95 9.72 5.77 -10.37
N VAL A 96 9.01 6.48 -11.25
CA VAL A 96 8.34 5.91 -12.44
C VAL A 96 9.38 5.37 -13.42
N LEU A 97 10.48 6.10 -13.63
CA LEU A 97 11.61 5.66 -14.45
C LEU A 97 12.30 4.41 -13.88
N GLU A 98 12.63 4.40 -12.58
CA GLU A 98 13.27 3.26 -11.91
C GLU A 98 12.40 2.00 -11.92
N ARG A 99 11.07 2.15 -12.05
CA ARG A 99 10.11 1.04 -12.15
C ARG A 99 9.80 0.62 -13.60
N ALA A 100 10.48 1.20 -14.59
CA ALA A 100 10.21 0.96 -16.01
C ALA A 100 8.73 1.16 -16.41
N LEU A 101 8.04 2.10 -15.75
CA LEU A 101 6.66 2.47 -16.03
C LEU A 101 6.60 3.63 -17.02
N ASP A 102 5.49 3.78 -17.74
CA ASP A 102 5.33 4.87 -18.71
C ASP A 102 5.28 6.24 -18.02
N ARG A 103 6.32 7.05 -18.24
CA ARG A 103 6.44 8.42 -17.73
C ARG A 103 5.50 9.41 -18.41
N HIS A 104 4.99 9.07 -19.58
CA HIS A 104 4.06 9.91 -20.34
C HIS A 104 2.61 9.73 -19.90
N ASP A 105 2.32 8.72 -19.06
CA ASP A 105 1.04 8.60 -18.37
C ASP A 105 0.91 9.66 -17.27
N ALA A 106 0.26 10.77 -17.62
CA ALA A 106 0.00 11.88 -16.71
C ALA A 106 -0.87 11.48 -15.50
N LYS A 107 -1.76 10.48 -15.63
CA LYS A 107 -2.58 10.00 -14.51
C LYS A 107 -1.71 9.23 -13.53
N LEU A 108 -0.84 8.36 -14.03
CA LEU A 108 0.12 7.62 -13.21
C LEU A 108 1.08 8.57 -12.47
N LEU A 109 1.65 9.54 -13.18
CA LEU A 109 2.59 10.50 -12.58
C LEU A 109 1.93 11.33 -11.46
N ARG A 110 0.68 11.77 -11.67
CA ARG A 110 -0.11 12.48 -10.65
C ARG A 110 -0.38 11.60 -9.42
N LEU A 111 -0.74 10.33 -9.63
CA LEU A 111 -0.94 9.36 -8.57
C LEU A 111 0.35 9.14 -7.75
N MET A 112 1.48 8.94 -8.44
CA MET A 112 2.77 8.72 -7.79
C MET A 112 3.24 9.95 -7.02
N THR A 113 3.06 11.15 -7.57
CA THR A 113 3.38 12.41 -6.87
C THR A 113 2.62 12.52 -5.54
N LYS A 114 1.32 12.17 -5.53
CA LYS A 114 0.51 12.18 -4.30
C LYS A 114 1.03 11.14 -3.29
N ARG A 115 1.33 9.92 -3.74
CA ARG A 115 1.86 8.83 -2.90
C ARG A 115 3.21 9.18 -2.29
N VAL A 116 4.12 9.74 -3.07
CA VAL A 116 5.42 10.24 -2.63
C VAL A 116 5.24 11.31 -1.54
N GLY A 117 4.36 12.29 -1.76
CA GLY A 117 4.09 13.33 -0.77
C GLY A 117 3.54 12.79 0.56
N VAL A 118 2.67 11.77 0.53
CA VAL A 118 2.20 11.10 1.75
C VAL A 118 3.33 10.36 2.45
N ALA A 119 4.14 9.60 1.70
CA ALA A 119 5.27 8.87 2.26
C ALA A 119 6.31 9.80 2.92
N LEU A 120 6.65 10.92 2.26
CA LEU A 120 7.62 11.89 2.76
C LEU A 120 7.14 12.64 3.99
N ARG A 121 5.85 12.97 4.09
CA ARG A 121 5.26 13.51 5.34
C ARG A 121 5.42 12.50 6.48
N GLY A 122 5.06 11.24 6.26
CA GLY A 122 5.23 10.20 7.27
C GLY A 122 6.69 9.93 7.66
N GLN A 123 7.66 10.21 6.78
CA GLN A 123 9.10 10.14 7.10
C GLN A 123 9.59 11.37 7.87
N ARG A 124 9.05 12.55 7.56
CA ARG A 124 9.34 13.79 8.29
C ARG A 124 8.84 13.71 9.72
N ASP A 125 7.64 13.16 9.93
CA ASP A 125 7.08 12.97 11.27
C ASP A 125 7.90 11.97 12.11
N LYS A 126 8.76 11.16 11.45
CA LYS A 126 9.75 10.26 12.07
C LYS A 126 11.16 10.86 12.16
N GLY A 127 11.35 12.11 11.76
CA GLY A 127 12.67 12.77 11.74
C GLY A 127 13.64 12.30 10.66
N VAL A 128 13.19 11.56 9.64
CA VAL A 128 14.08 11.03 8.59
C VAL A 128 14.29 12.04 7.45
N THR A 129 13.25 12.80 7.10
CA THR A 129 13.28 13.81 6.04
C THR A 129 12.92 15.19 6.60
N VAL A 130 13.40 16.23 5.93
CA VAL A 130 13.04 17.62 6.19
C VAL A 130 12.37 18.21 4.96
N SER A 131 11.43 19.12 5.19
CA SER A 131 10.73 19.86 4.15
C SER A 131 11.08 21.33 4.22
N THR A 132 11.45 21.94 3.10
CA THR A 132 11.64 23.39 2.96
C THR A 132 10.70 23.95 1.90
N ILE A 133 10.44 25.26 1.97
CA ILE A 133 9.69 25.96 0.92
C ILE A 133 10.65 26.22 -0.24
N GLY A 134 10.27 25.76 -1.42
CA GLY A 134 10.97 25.98 -2.68
C GLY A 134 10.33 27.06 -3.54
N PRO A 135 10.90 27.31 -4.73
CA PRO A 135 10.34 28.27 -5.69
C PRO A 135 8.90 27.87 -6.08
N GLY A 136 8.01 28.87 -6.17
CA GLY A 136 6.61 28.65 -6.54
C GLY A 136 5.76 27.92 -5.51
N GLN A 137 6.08 28.05 -4.21
CA GLN A 137 5.39 27.36 -3.09
C GLN A 137 5.46 25.81 -3.14
N CYS A 138 6.36 25.26 -3.96
CA CYS A 138 6.60 23.82 -3.98
C CYS A 138 7.32 23.39 -2.70
N VAL A 139 6.95 22.23 -2.17
CA VAL A 139 7.67 21.63 -1.03
C VAL A 139 8.87 20.86 -1.55
N LEU A 140 10.05 21.25 -1.08
CA LEU A 140 11.31 20.58 -1.34
C LEU A 140 11.65 19.62 -0.20
N TRP A 141 12.19 18.46 -0.54
CA TRP A 141 12.50 17.39 0.40
C TRP A 141 13.97 17.02 0.36
N ARG A 142 14.54 16.80 1.54
CA ARG A 142 15.90 16.28 1.73
C ARG A 142 15.93 15.32 2.92
N LEU A 143 16.91 14.41 2.96
CA LEU A 143 17.21 13.63 4.17
C LEU A 143 17.75 14.55 5.28
N MET A 144 17.40 14.26 6.53
CA MET A 144 17.92 15.01 7.69
C MET A 144 19.40 14.70 7.92
N ILE A 145 19.82 13.46 7.71
CA ILE A 145 21.20 13.01 7.87
C ILE A 145 21.73 12.61 6.50
N ARG A 146 22.73 13.36 5.99
CA ARG A 146 23.61 12.87 4.92
C ARG A 146 24.68 12.00 5.60
N PRO A 147 24.82 10.71 5.26
CA PRO A 147 26.03 9.99 5.60
C PRO A 147 27.24 10.61 4.87
#